data_AF-A0AA39HUM2-F1
#
_entry.id   AF-A0AA39HUM2-F1
#
_cell.length_a   1.000
_cell.length_b   1.000
_cell.length_c   1.000
_cell.angle_alpha   90.00
_cell.angle_beta   90.00
_cell.angle_gamma   90.00
#
_symmetry.space_group_name_H-M   'P 1'
#
loop_
_entity.id
_entity.type
_entity.pdbx_description
1 polymer ?
#
loop_
_entity_poly.entity_id
_entity_poly.type
_entity_poly.pdbx_seq_one_letter_code
_entity_poly.pdbx_strand_id
1 'polypeptide(L)'
;MLFADLLVVIYSSFLPAPSSEPQIERSAAARAVAPRTLPTTSGSGFGWRHRRNILVMRFSLFLLALFAVGLVALASACDIIVHVKSDTDKKFSAQVLAPNGKKSDKWNYSHKKERNTFQQKASECGLKDWEISTFENGKLNSTVKVSLNGIGRVTYLVGDNLIPTMKDRQGAICNGQCAPLSPK
;
A
#
# COMPACT_ATOMS: atom_id res chain seq x y z
N MET A 1 -10.68 -9.26 -12.20
CA MET A 1 -9.41 -9.94 -12.53
C MET A 1 -8.38 -9.97 -11.39
N LEU A 2 -8.58 -9.27 -10.26
CA LEU A 2 -7.60 -9.22 -9.15
C LEU A 2 -7.62 -10.42 -8.17
N PHE A 3 -8.56 -11.36 -8.31
CA PHE A 3 -8.64 -12.54 -7.42
C PHE A 3 -7.74 -13.70 -7.85
N ALA A 4 -7.36 -13.79 -9.12
CA ALA A 4 -6.53 -14.88 -9.62
C ALA A 4 -5.05 -14.70 -9.24
N ASP A 5 -4.54 -13.47 -9.26
CA ASP A 5 -3.12 -13.19 -8.98
C ASP A 5 -2.78 -13.31 -7.49
N LEU A 6 -3.74 -13.03 -6.59
CA LEU A 6 -3.50 -13.18 -5.15
C LEU A 6 -3.34 -14.65 -4.73
N LEU A 7 -4.03 -15.58 -5.42
CA LEU A 7 -3.90 -17.02 -5.17
C LEU A 7 -2.53 -17.56 -5.58
N VAL A 8 -1.89 -17.01 -6.62
CA VAL A 8 -0.55 -17.45 -7.08
C VAL A 8 0.55 -17.06 -6.08
N VAL A 9 0.45 -15.89 -5.44
CA VAL A 9 1.42 -15.44 -4.42
C VAL A 9 1.29 -16.25 -3.12
N ILE A 10 0.06 -16.62 -2.74
CA ILE A 10 -0.16 -17.43 -1.54
C ILE A 10 0.34 -18.87 -1.76
N TYR A 11 0.18 -19.44 -2.97
CA TYR A 11 0.65 -20.81 -3.26
C TYR A 11 2.18 -20.95 -3.33
N SER A 12 2.88 -19.92 -3.82
CA SER A 12 4.36 -19.93 -3.92
C SER A 12 5.07 -19.80 -2.56
N SER A 13 4.37 -19.32 -1.53
CA SER A 13 4.90 -19.21 -0.16
C SER A 13 4.85 -20.52 0.64
N PHE A 14 4.15 -21.55 0.14
CA PHE A 14 3.95 -22.83 0.81
C PHE A 14 4.72 -24.01 0.17
N LEU A 15 5.50 -23.76 -0.89
CA LEU A 15 6.41 -24.77 -1.42
C LEU A 15 7.63 -24.89 -0.51
N PRO A 16 7.86 -26.06 0.11
CA PRO A 16 9.05 -26.29 0.91
C PRO A 16 10.29 -26.15 0.03
N ALA A 17 11.23 -25.32 0.47
CA ALA A 17 12.52 -25.17 -0.19
C ALA A 17 13.25 -26.52 -0.27
N PRO A 18 13.87 -26.88 -1.40
CA PRO A 18 14.68 -28.07 -1.50
C PRO A 18 15.86 -27.95 -0.52
N SER A 19 15.98 -28.93 0.37
CA SER A 19 17.08 -29.04 1.32
C SER A 19 18.39 -29.24 0.57
N SER A 20 19.21 -28.20 0.49
CA SER A 20 20.61 -28.32 0.09
C SER A 20 21.39 -28.93 1.25
N GLU A 21 21.69 -30.22 1.11
CA GLU A 21 22.49 -31.03 2.01
C GLU A 21 23.99 -30.66 1.83
N PRO A 22 24.69 -30.16 2.87
CA PRO A 22 26.12 -30.00 2.80
C PRO A 22 26.82 -31.34 3.10
N GLN A 23 27.50 -31.88 2.09
CA GLN A 23 28.46 -32.97 2.24
C GLN A 23 29.67 -32.47 3.05
N ILE A 24 29.70 -32.80 4.35
CA ILE A 24 30.89 -32.62 5.18
C ILE A 24 31.53 -33.99 5.40
N GLU A 25 32.62 -34.16 4.67
CA GLU A 25 33.66 -35.15 4.83
C GLU A 25 34.22 -35.11 6.27
N ARG A 26 34.03 -36.19 7.03
CA ARG A 26 34.81 -36.45 8.25
C ARG A 26 35.25 -37.90 8.32
N SER A 27 36.56 -38.05 8.12
CA SER A 27 37.36 -39.24 8.29
C SER A 27 37.31 -39.81 9.71
N ALA A 28 37.42 -41.12 9.73
CA ALA A 28 37.54 -42.07 10.83
C ALA A 28 38.28 -41.62 12.09
N ALA A 29 37.77 -42.05 13.25
CA ALA A 29 38.58 -42.66 14.31
C ALA A 29 37.70 -43.59 15.15
N ALA A 30 37.96 -44.89 15.02
CA ALA A 30 37.39 -45.94 15.85
C ALA A 30 37.93 -45.87 17.27
N ARG A 31 37.07 -46.12 18.27
CA ARG A 31 37.45 -46.83 19.50
C ARG A 31 36.23 -47.48 20.14
N ALA A 32 36.36 -48.78 20.35
CA ALA A 32 35.39 -49.70 20.92
C ALA A 32 35.44 -49.73 22.46
N VAL A 33 34.51 -50.52 23.03
CA VAL A 33 34.46 -51.09 24.40
C VAL A 33 33.78 -50.16 25.44
N ALA A 34 32.76 -50.51 26.24
CA ALA A 34 32.09 -51.77 26.63
C ALA A 34 30.69 -51.44 27.25
N PRO A 35 29.82 -52.45 27.51
CA PRO A 35 28.44 -52.28 27.95
C PRO A 35 28.29 -52.24 29.48
N ARG A 36 27.30 -51.49 30.00
CA ARG A 36 26.73 -51.77 31.34
C ARG A 36 25.34 -51.17 31.55
N THR A 37 24.39 -52.10 31.70
CA THR A 37 23.29 -52.15 32.68
C THR A 37 22.17 -51.11 32.64
N LEU A 38 20.98 -51.64 32.33
CA LEU A 38 19.64 -51.13 32.64
C LEU A 38 19.48 -50.65 34.09
N PRO A 39 18.57 -49.71 34.31
CA PRO A 39 17.47 -50.03 35.19
C PRO A 39 16.09 -49.80 34.55
N THR A 40 15.26 -50.81 34.76
CA THR A 40 13.80 -50.80 34.69
C THR A 40 13.18 -49.86 35.73
N THR A 41 12.33 -48.95 35.26
CA THR A 41 11.26 -48.30 36.03
C THR A 41 10.17 -48.00 35.00
N SER A 42 9.14 -48.83 34.82
CA SER A 42 7.95 -49.01 35.69
C SER A 42 7.39 -47.66 36.17
N GLY A 43 6.29 -47.23 35.55
CA GLY A 43 5.66 -45.95 35.84
C GLY A 43 4.57 -45.56 34.84
N SER A 44 3.57 -46.42 34.72
CA SER A 44 2.26 -46.16 34.10
C SER A 44 1.64 -44.83 34.55
N GLY A 45 1.20 -44.01 33.59
CA GLY A 45 0.46 -42.77 33.88
C GLY A 45 0.04 -42.00 32.63
N PHE A 46 -0.47 -42.69 31.62
CA PHE A 46 -0.91 -42.11 30.35
C PHE A 46 -2.37 -41.62 30.43
N GLY A 47 -2.59 -40.34 30.10
CA GLY A 47 -3.89 -39.79 29.68
C GLY A 47 -4.86 -39.51 30.83
N TRP A 48 -5.45 -38.34 31.00
CA TRP A 48 -6.20 -37.58 29.99
C TRP A 48 -6.51 -36.19 30.58
N ARG A 49 -5.56 -35.25 30.56
CA ARG A 49 -5.89 -33.86 30.98
C ARG A 49 -5.08 -32.74 30.32
N HIS A 50 -4.39 -33.03 29.21
CA HIS A 50 -3.58 -32.05 28.48
C HIS A 50 -3.84 -31.96 26.97
N ARG A 51 -4.76 -32.75 26.41
CA ARG A 51 -5.15 -32.66 24.99
C ARG A 51 -6.20 -31.59 24.68
N ARG A 52 -6.86 -31.01 25.69
CA ARG A 52 -7.84 -29.93 25.46
C ARG A 52 -7.19 -28.57 25.19
N ASN A 53 -5.98 -28.31 25.70
CA ASN A 53 -5.32 -27.00 25.52
C ASN A 53 -4.60 -26.85 24.17
N ILE A 54 -4.10 -27.94 23.57
CA ILE A 54 -3.38 -27.89 22.28
C ILE A 54 -4.35 -27.60 21.11
N LEU A 55 -5.58 -28.12 21.18
CA LEU A 55 -6.60 -27.84 20.17
C LEU A 55 -7.12 -26.38 20.26
N VAL A 56 -7.30 -25.88 21.49
CA VAL A 56 -7.72 -24.49 21.76
C VAL A 56 -6.65 -23.49 21.33
N MET A 57 -5.37 -23.78 21.57
CA MET A 57 -4.25 -22.90 21.18
C MET A 57 -4.08 -22.83 19.66
N ARG A 58 -4.31 -23.93 18.93
CA ARG A 58 -4.29 -23.96 17.46
C ARG A 58 -5.50 -23.25 16.84
N PHE A 59 -6.68 -23.39 17.44
CA PHE A 59 -7.88 -22.68 16.99
C PHE A 59 -7.77 -21.17 17.23
N SER A 60 -7.20 -20.76 18.37
CA SER A 60 -6.91 -19.36 18.67
C SER A 60 -5.91 -18.74 17.69
N LEU A 61 -4.82 -19.44 17.35
CA LEU A 61 -3.86 -18.97 16.34
C LEU A 61 -4.50 -18.80 14.96
N PHE A 62 -5.38 -19.73 14.57
CA PHE A 62 -6.08 -19.68 13.28
C PHE A 62 -7.05 -18.51 13.19
N LEU A 63 -7.83 -18.26 14.25
CA LEU A 63 -8.71 -17.09 14.36
C LEU A 63 -7.92 -15.77 14.32
N LEU A 64 -6.78 -15.71 15.00
CA LEU A 64 -5.93 -14.53 15.03
C LEU A 64 -5.29 -14.25 13.66
N ALA A 65 -4.91 -15.31 12.93
CA ALA A 65 -4.45 -15.21 11.54
C ALA A 65 -5.56 -14.72 10.59
N LEU A 66 -6.78 -15.25 10.70
CA LEU A 66 -7.93 -14.79 9.89
C LEU A 66 -8.29 -13.33 10.18
N PHE A 67 -8.24 -12.92 11.45
CA PHE A 67 -8.48 -11.53 11.84
C PHE A 67 -7.40 -10.59 11.28
N ALA A 68 -6.12 -10.99 11.34
CA ALA A 68 -5.02 -10.22 10.76
C ALA A 68 -5.17 -10.05 9.24
N VAL A 69 -5.54 -11.11 8.51
CA VAL A 69 -5.79 -11.04 7.05
C VAL A 69 -6.99 -10.14 6.72
N GLY A 70 -8.07 -10.23 7.51
CA GLY A 70 -9.23 -9.35 7.37
C GLY A 70 -8.90 -7.87 7.56
N LEU A 71 -8.02 -7.54 8.53
CA LEU A 71 -7.58 -6.16 8.76
C LEU A 71 -6.73 -5.60 7.62
N VAL A 72 -5.88 -6.42 6.99
CA VAL A 72 -5.06 -6.00 5.85
C VAL A 72 -5.92 -5.69 4.62
N ALA A 73 -7.00 -6.43 4.40
CA ALA A 73 -7.92 -6.20 3.29
C ALA A 73 -8.73 -4.89 3.42
N LEU A 74 -8.88 -4.34 4.63
CA LEU A 74 -9.61 -3.10 4.90
C LEU A 74 -8.73 -1.84 4.81
N ALA A 75 -7.42 -1.99 4.63
CA ALA A 75 -6.46 -0.90 4.78
C ALA A 75 -6.17 -0.10 3.50
N SER A 76 -6.97 -0.25 2.42
CA SER A 76 -6.87 0.64 1.25
C SER A 76 -7.58 1.98 1.50
N ALA A 77 -7.22 2.65 2.60
CA ALA A 77 -7.68 4.00 2.86
C ALA A 77 -6.90 4.96 1.96
N CYS A 78 -7.62 5.69 1.12
CA CYS A 78 -7.02 6.79 0.40
C CYS A 78 -7.49 8.13 0.90
N ASP A 79 -6.51 8.99 1.08
CA ASP A 79 -6.74 10.39 1.40
C ASP A 79 -5.75 11.21 0.57
N ILE A 80 -6.22 11.70 -0.57
CA ILE A 80 -5.44 12.55 -1.47
C ILE A 80 -5.97 13.97 -1.36
N ILE A 81 -5.06 14.89 -1.02
CA ILE A 81 -5.33 16.31 -0.94
C ILE A 81 -4.63 17.00 -2.10
N VAL A 82 -5.41 17.55 -3.03
CA VAL A 82 -4.93 18.29 -4.18
C VAL A 82 -5.01 19.78 -3.87
N HIS A 83 -3.86 20.44 -3.86
CA HIS A 83 -3.78 21.89 -3.81
C HIS A 83 -3.53 22.45 -5.21
N VAL A 84 -4.29 23.46 -5.62
CA VAL A 84 -4.03 24.22 -6.84
C VAL A 84 -3.68 25.64 -6.42
N LYS A 85 -2.53 26.13 -6.88
CA LYS A 85 -1.99 27.44 -6.56
C LYS A 85 -1.78 28.26 -7.83
N SER A 86 -2.22 29.51 -7.81
CA SER A 86 -1.90 30.48 -8.86
C SER A 86 -0.48 31.01 -8.71
N ASP A 87 0.27 31.05 -9.80
CA ASP A 87 1.57 31.75 -9.90
C ASP A 87 1.60 32.76 -11.06
N THR A 88 0.41 33.16 -11.53
CA THR A 88 0.22 34.15 -12.58
C THR A 88 -0.68 35.28 -12.10
N ASP A 89 -0.53 36.46 -12.71
CA ASP A 89 -1.42 37.60 -12.52
C ASP A 89 -2.66 37.52 -13.45
N LYS A 90 -2.70 36.53 -14.36
CA LYS A 90 -3.84 36.27 -15.22
C LYS A 90 -5.00 35.65 -14.44
N LYS A 91 -6.21 36.08 -14.77
CA LYS A 91 -7.43 35.47 -14.21
C LYS A 91 -7.73 34.17 -14.93
N PHE A 92 -7.93 33.09 -14.19
CA PHE A 92 -8.30 31.79 -14.73
C PHE A 92 -9.22 31.06 -13.76
N SER A 93 -9.88 30.01 -14.24
CA SER A 93 -10.57 29.07 -13.37
C SER A 93 -9.86 27.73 -13.38
N ALA A 94 -9.91 26.99 -12.28
CA ALA A 94 -9.48 25.59 -12.26
C ALA A 94 -10.55 24.70 -11.64
N GLN A 95 -10.59 23.46 -12.12
CA GLN A 95 -11.43 22.40 -11.56
C GLN A 95 -10.64 21.11 -11.48
N VAL A 96 -10.81 20.38 -10.39
CA VAL A 96 -10.23 19.06 -10.18
C VAL A 96 -11.36 18.04 -10.29
N LEU A 97 -11.17 17.02 -11.12
CA LEU A 97 -12.02 15.85 -11.23
C LEU A 97 -11.28 14.66 -10.64
N ALA A 98 -11.85 14.09 -9.59
CA ALA A 98 -11.37 12.88 -8.96
C ALA A 98 -11.79 11.63 -9.75
N PRO A 99 -11.03 10.52 -9.59
CA PRO A 99 -11.29 9.27 -10.30
C PRO A 99 -12.64 8.63 -9.98
N ASN A 100 -13.23 8.96 -8.83
CA ASN A 100 -14.56 8.50 -8.44
C ASN A 100 -15.71 9.32 -9.06
N GLY A 101 -15.41 10.27 -9.96
CA GLY A 101 -16.40 11.14 -10.60
C GLY A 101 -16.76 12.38 -9.78
N LYS A 102 -16.25 12.53 -8.55
CA LYS A 102 -16.44 13.76 -7.78
C LYS A 102 -15.62 14.90 -8.40
N LYS A 103 -16.26 16.05 -8.56
CA LYS A 103 -15.63 17.27 -9.08
C LYS A 103 -15.52 18.29 -7.97
N SER A 104 -14.45 19.07 -7.97
CA SER A 104 -14.36 20.29 -7.18
C SER A 104 -15.30 21.35 -7.75
N ASP A 105 -15.61 22.34 -6.92
CA ASP A 105 -16.14 23.60 -7.42
C ASP A 105 -15.16 24.21 -8.43
N LYS A 106 -15.71 24.93 -9.41
CA LYS A 106 -14.91 25.70 -10.36
C LYS A 106 -14.36 26.92 -9.63
N TRP A 107 -13.11 26.85 -9.21
CA TRP A 107 -12.46 27.94 -8.49
C TRP A 107 -11.99 28.99 -9.46
N ASN A 108 -12.32 30.25 -9.20
CA ASN A 108 -11.80 31.39 -9.95
C ASN A 108 -10.62 31.98 -9.20
N TYR A 109 -9.49 32.09 -9.89
CA TYR A 109 -8.28 32.69 -9.38
C TYR A 109 -8.14 34.09 -9.93
N SER A 110 -8.14 35.07 -9.04
CA SER A 110 -8.03 36.49 -9.38
C SER A 110 -6.66 37.08 -9.09
N HIS A 111 -5.96 36.53 -8.11
CA HIS A 111 -4.69 37.03 -7.63
C HIS A 111 -3.62 35.95 -7.63
N LYS A 112 -2.37 36.38 -7.83
CA LYS A 112 -1.20 35.51 -7.69
C LYS A 112 -1.09 34.99 -6.27
N LYS A 113 -0.62 33.74 -6.12
CA LYS A 113 -0.49 32.98 -4.85
C LYS A 113 -1.80 32.57 -4.19
N GLU A 114 -2.96 32.83 -4.78
CA GLU A 114 -4.22 32.21 -4.33
C GLU A 114 -4.12 30.68 -4.40
N ARG A 115 -4.70 30.01 -3.40
CA ARG A 115 -4.62 28.56 -3.25
C ARG A 115 -5.98 28.00 -2.85
N ASN A 116 -6.47 27.04 -3.62
CA ASN A 116 -7.63 26.23 -3.21
C ASN A 116 -7.23 24.77 -3.02
N THR A 117 -8.03 24.08 -2.23
CA THR A 117 -7.76 22.71 -1.81
C THR A 117 -8.97 21.86 -2.10
N PHE A 118 -8.76 20.73 -2.75
CA PHE A 118 -9.74 19.68 -2.91
C PHE A 118 -9.23 18.42 -2.25
N GLN A 119 -9.98 17.93 -1.27
CA GLN A 119 -9.65 16.71 -0.55
C GLN A 119 -10.63 15.62 -0.95
N GLN A 120 -10.09 14.47 -1.37
CA GLN A 120 -10.89 13.28 -1.63
C GLN A 120 -10.47 12.18 -0.67
N LYS A 121 -11.43 11.81 0.18
CA LYS A 121 -11.37 10.55 0.94
C LYS A 121 -12.14 9.51 0.13
N ALA A 122 -11.46 8.48 -0.33
CA ALA A 122 -12.06 7.40 -1.10
C ALA A 122 -11.66 6.05 -0.51
N SER A 123 -12.58 5.10 -0.54
CA SER A 123 -12.31 3.69 -0.22
C SER A 123 -11.56 2.98 -1.35
N GLU A 124 -11.60 3.53 -2.56
CA GLU A 124 -10.96 2.99 -3.76
C GLU A 124 -10.12 4.07 -4.45
N CYS A 125 -8.84 3.79 -4.70
CA CYS A 125 -7.96 4.66 -5.50
C CYS A 125 -7.29 3.92 -6.62
N GLY A 126 -6.80 4.69 -7.59
CA GLY A 126 -5.92 4.17 -8.63
C GLY A 126 -6.62 3.45 -9.75
N LEU A 127 -7.95 3.39 -9.69
CA LEU A 127 -8.76 2.81 -10.76
C LEU A 127 -8.87 3.74 -11.97
N LYS A 128 -8.77 5.06 -11.78
CA LYS A 128 -8.86 6.06 -12.85
C LYS A 128 -7.87 7.21 -12.62
N ASP A 129 -7.66 7.98 -13.69
CA ASP A 129 -6.84 9.18 -13.64
C ASP A 129 -7.61 10.36 -13.02
N TRP A 130 -6.87 11.19 -12.29
CA TRP A 130 -7.29 12.51 -11.87
C TRP A 130 -7.11 13.49 -13.01
N GLU A 131 -8.08 14.39 -13.17
CA GLU A 131 -8.05 15.42 -14.20
C GLU A 131 -8.01 16.80 -13.53
N ILE A 132 -6.98 17.58 -13.85
CA ILE A 132 -6.87 18.98 -13.44
C ILE A 132 -7.06 19.83 -14.69
N SER A 133 -8.22 20.49 -14.78
CA SER A 133 -8.59 21.33 -15.91
C SER A 133 -8.49 22.80 -15.54
N THR A 134 -7.87 23.58 -16.42
CA THR A 134 -7.82 25.04 -16.32
C THR A 134 -8.65 25.66 -17.43
N PHE A 135 -9.30 26.77 -17.10
CA PHE A 135 -10.21 27.50 -17.97
C PHE A 135 -9.80 28.95 -18.03
N GLU A 136 -9.84 29.53 -19.21
CA GLU A 136 -9.63 30.94 -19.45
C GLU A 136 -10.91 31.52 -20.06
N ASN A 137 -11.50 32.53 -19.42
CA ASN A 137 -12.76 33.15 -19.86
C ASN A 137 -13.89 32.13 -20.14
N GLY A 138 -13.95 31.06 -19.35
CA GLY A 138 -14.94 29.99 -19.49
C GLY A 138 -14.59 28.89 -20.51
N LYS A 139 -13.58 29.09 -21.36
CA LYS A 139 -13.11 28.09 -22.32
C LYS A 139 -12.05 27.19 -21.69
N LEU A 140 -12.11 25.89 -21.97
CA LEU A 140 -11.08 24.95 -21.54
C LEU A 140 -9.76 25.31 -22.22
N ASN A 141 -8.72 25.57 -21.43
CA ASN A 141 -7.41 25.92 -21.96
C ASN A 141 -6.46 24.72 -21.88
N SER A 142 -6.30 24.12 -20.71
CA SER A 142 -5.45 22.95 -20.51
C SER A 142 -6.11 21.92 -19.62
N THR A 143 -5.74 20.66 -19.80
CA THR A 143 -6.14 19.56 -18.91
C THR A 143 -4.98 18.61 -18.75
N VAL A 144 -4.66 18.31 -17.50
CA VAL A 144 -3.61 17.36 -17.14
C VAL A 144 -4.24 16.15 -16.47
N LYS A 145 -3.84 14.97 -16.94
CA LYS A 145 -4.22 13.68 -16.39
C LYS A 145 -3.07 13.11 -15.57
N VAL A 146 -3.35 12.66 -14.36
CA VAL A 146 -2.36 12.01 -13.49
C VAL A 146 -3.00 10.86 -12.73
N SER A 147 -2.27 9.78 -12.51
CA SER A 147 -2.72 8.75 -11.57
C SER A 147 -2.12 9.07 -10.20
N LEU A 148 -2.96 9.30 -9.19
CA LEU A 148 -2.54 9.57 -7.80
C LEU A 148 -3.11 8.50 -6.87
N ASN A 149 -2.22 7.92 -6.06
CA ASN A 149 -2.51 6.80 -5.17
C ASN A 149 -1.92 6.95 -3.78
N GLY A 150 -2.59 6.34 -2.80
CA GLY A 150 -2.17 6.29 -1.41
C GLY A 150 -2.73 7.43 -0.57
N ILE A 151 -1.97 7.81 0.46
CA ILE A 151 -2.30 8.87 1.41
C ILE A 151 -1.27 9.98 1.24
N GLY A 152 -1.71 11.15 0.81
CA GLY A 152 -0.76 12.21 0.52
C GLY A 152 -1.34 13.53 0.05
N ARG A 153 -0.43 14.47 -0.15
CA ARG A 153 -0.72 15.83 -0.57
C ARG A 153 0.05 16.12 -1.84
N VAL A 154 -0.60 16.75 -2.81
CA VAL A 154 0.03 17.19 -4.04
C VAL A 154 -0.27 18.67 -4.25
N THR A 155 0.70 19.42 -4.74
CA THR A 155 0.52 20.84 -5.08
C THR A 155 0.79 21.06 -6.55
N TYR A 156 -0.23 21.56 -7.24
CA TYR A 156 -0.18 22.06 -8.61
C TYR A 156 0.00 23.56 -8.60
N LEU A 157 0.89 24.03 -9.47
CA LEU A 157 1.16 25.43 -9.70
C LEU A 157 0.78 25.78 -11.14
N VAL A 158 -0.04 26.82 -11.30
CA VAL A 158 -0.53 27.31 -12.59
C VAL A 158 0.20 28.61 -12.90
N GLY A 159 1.10 28.57 -13.88
CA GLY A 159 1.84 29.75 -14.35
C GLY A 159 1.14 30.50 -15.49
N ASP A 160 1.86 31.40 -16.16
CA ASP A 160 1.30 32.28 -17.20
C ASP A 160 0.76 31.58 -18.44
N ASN A 161 1.19 30.34 -18.67
CA ASN A 161 0.69 29.47 -19.74
C ASN A 161 -0.63 28.78 -19.37
N LEU A 162 -1.12 28.99 -18.14
CA LEU A 162 -2.33 28.36 -17.58
C LEU A 162 -2.31 26.83 -17.62
N ILE A 163 -1.13 26.22 -17.72
CA ILE A 163 -0.93 24.78 -17.66
C ILE A 163 -0.62 24.41 -16.20
N PRO A 164 -1.44 23.57 -15.55
CA PRO A 164 -1.18 23.13 -14.18
C PRO A 164 0.02 22.18 -14.18
N THR A 165 1.06 22.51 -13.41
CA THR A 165 2.25 21.68 -13.27
C THR A 165 2.40 21.24 -11.82
N MET A 166 2.58 19.95 -11.56
CA MET A 166 2.84 19.49 -10.19
C MET A 166 4.22 19.99 -9.75
N LYS A 167 4.28 20.66 -8.61
CA LYS A 167 5.53 21.16 -8.01
C LYS A 167 6.03 20.29 -6.89
N ASP A 168 5.11 19.83 -6.04
CA ASP A 168 5.44 19.09 -4.82
C ASP A 168 4.46 17.96 -4.62
N ARG A 169 4.98 16.84 -4.13
CA ARG A 169 4.19 15.72 -3.58
C ARG A 169 4.74 15.25 -2.24
N GLN A 170 3.82 14.85 -1.36
CA GLN A 170 4.10 14.29 -0.05
C GLN A 170 3.24 13.04 0.14
N GLY A 171 3.84 11.87 0.30
CA GLY A 171 3.14 10.60 0.57
C GLY A 171 2.31 10.03 -0.59
N ALA A 172 1.87 10.86 -1.54
CA ALA A 172 1.13 10.43 -2.71
C ALA A 172 2.07 9.79 -3.74
N ILE A 173 1.77 8.54 -4.09
CA ILE A 173 2.38 7.86 -5.24
C ILE A 173 1.73 8.46 -6.48
N CYS A 174 2.53 8.82 -7.49
CA CYS A 174 2.02 9.33 -8.74
C CYS A 174 2.63 8.58 -9.92
N ASN A 175 1.88 8.48 -11.01
CA ASN A 175 2.35 8.03 -12.32
C ASN A 175 1.99 9.08 -13.39
N GLY A 176 2.90 9.33 -14.34
CA GLY A 176 2.74 10.33 -15.40
C GLY A 176 3.50 11.62 -15.09
N GLN A 177 2.81 12.76 -15.12
CA GLN A 177 3.43 14.05 -14.82
C GLN A 177 3.68 14.14 -13.30
N CYS A 178 4.88 13.74 -12.87
CA CYS A 178 5.24 13.55 -11.47
C CYS A 178 6.31 14.53 -11.00
N ALA A 179 6.04 15.23 -9.90
CA ALA A 179 7.03 16.05 -9.23
C ALA A 179 7.98 15.20 -8.36
N PRO A 180 9.20 15.68 -8.06
CA PRO A 180 10.02 15.08 -7.02
C PRO A 180 9.30 15.11 -5.66
N LEU A 181 9.68 14.18 -4.77
CA LEU A 181 9.21 14.22 -3.38
C LEU A 181 9.78 15.47 -2.72
N SER A 182 8.92 16.30 -2.12
CA SER A 182 9.37 17.52 -1.47
C SER A 182 10.15 17.16 -0.19
N PRO A 183 11.41 17.59 -0.04
CA PRO A 183 12.16 17.36 1.20
C PRO A 183 11.48 18.13 2.34
N LYS A 184 11.28 17.44 3.45
CA LYS A 184 10.57 17.95 4.63
C LYS A 184 11.39 18.99 5.39
#